data_AF-A0A355G9C7-F1
#
_entry.id   AF-A0A355G9C7-F1
#
_cell.length_a   1.000
_cell.length_b   1.000
_cell.length_c   1.000
_cell.angle_alpha   90.00
_cell.angle_beta   90.00
_cell.angle_gamma   90.00
#
_symmetry.space_group_name_H-M   'P 1'
#
loop_
_entity.id
_entity.type
_entity.pdbx_description
1 polymer ?
#
loop_
_entity_poly.entity_id
_entity_poly.type
_entity_poly.pdbx_seq_one_letter_code
_entity_poly.pdbx_strand_id
1 'polypeptide(L)' 'RREEKILAPEVLEGVTMLRRSLISLNPVEAMEQLSSTLKKFPSNKEFLEKIRAIL' A
#
# COMPACT_ATOMS: atom_id res chain seq x y z
N ARG A 1 -11.42 -8.04 -10.54
CA ARG A 1 -10.48 -9.14 -10.90
C ARG A 1 -10.19 -9.93 -9.63
N ARG A 2 -9.88 -11.23 -9.73
CA ARG A 2 -9.70 -12.13 -8.57
C ARG A 2 -8.30 -12.04 -7.95
N GLU A 3 -7.95 -10.88 -7.41
CA GLU A 3 -6.63 -10.61 -6.82
C GLU A 3 -6.32 -11.52 -5.62
N GLU A 4 -7.35 -11.99 -4.93
CA GLU A 4 -7.27 -12.96 -3.82
C GLU A 4 -6.70 -14.33 -4.23
N LYS A 5 -6.65 -14.62 -5.53
CA LYS A 5 -6.02 -15.85 -6.05
C LYS A 5 -4.52 -15.71 -6.28
N ILE A 6 -3.98 -14.50 -6.24
CA ILE A 6 -2.58 -14.18 -6.55
C ILE A 6 -1.86 -13.68 -5.29
N LEU A 7 -2.53 -12.81 -4.54
CA LEU A 7 -1.97 -12.21 -3.34
C LEU A 7 -2.30 -13.07 -2.11
N ALA A 8 -1.32 -13.26 -1.25
CA ALA A 8 -1.55 -13.81 0.07
C ALA A 8 -2.52 -12.90 0.85
N PRO A 9 -3.35 -13.44 1.77
CA PRO A 9 -4.34 -12.66 2.51
C PRO A 9 -3.76 -11.42 3.20
N GLU A 10 -2.59 -11.55 3.82
CA GLU A 10 -1.88 -10.46 4.49
C GLU A 10 -1.43 -9.34 3.54
N VAL A 11 -1.05 -9.70 2.31
CA VAL A 11 -0.66 -8.73 1.28
C VAL A 11 -1.90 -8.02 0.75
N LEU A 12 -2.98 -8.77 0.50
CA LEU A 12 -4.25 -8.23 0.03
C LEU A 12 -4.84 -7.23 1.03
N GLU A 13 -4.78 -7.55 2.32
CA GLU A 13 -5.21 -6.68 3.40
C GLU A 13 -4.40 -5.36 3.42
N GLY A 14 -3.06 -5.46 3.43
CA GLY A 14 -2.18 -4.28 3.42
C GLY A 14 -2.38 -3.40 2.18
N VAL A 15 -2.53 -4.01 0.99
CA VAL A 15 -2.81 -3.29 -0.25
C VAL A 15 -4.19 -2.63 -0.21
N THR A 16 -5.18 -3.27 0.41
CA THR A 16 -6.53 -2.69 0.57
C THR A 16 -6.51 -1.48 1.49
N MET A 17 -5.78 -1.54 2.61
CA MET A 17 -5.58 -0.38 3.50
C MET A 17 -4.86 0.76 2.78
N LEU A 18 -3.80 0.45 2.02
CA LEU A 18 -3.08 1.45 1.22
C LEU A 18 -4.00 2.16 0.22
N ARG A 19 -4.87 1.42 -0.47
CA ARG A 19 -5.85 2.03 -1.38
C ARG A 19 -6.80 2.97 -0.64
N ARG A 20 -7.25 2.59 0.55
CA ARG A 20 -8.14 3.42 1.39
C ARG A 20 -7.46 4.71 1.85
N SER A 21 -6.16 4.69 2.16
CA SER A 21 -5.45 5.91 2.54
C SER A 21 -5.19 6.85 1.37
N LEU A 22 -5.09 6.32 0.14
CA LEU A 22 -4.82 7.13 -1.05
C LEU A 22 -6.08 7.68 -1.73
N ILE A 23 -7.26 7.07 -1.50
CA ILE A 23 -8.49 7.44 -2.21
C ILE A 23 -8.99 8.86 -1.89
N SER A 24 -8.58 9.43 -0.75
CA SER A 24 -8.97 10.79 -0.35
C SER A 24 -8.10 11.88 -0.99
N LEU A 25 -7.00 11.51 -1.65
CA LEU A 25 -6.06 12.43 -2.27
C LEU A 25 -6.36 12.58 -3.77
N ASN A 26 -5.93 13.69 -4.37
CA ASN A 26 -5.93 13.76 -5.82
C ASN A 26 -4.88 12.77 -6.41
N PRO A 27 -5.07 12.26 -7.63
CA PRO A 27 -4.19 11.22 -8.17
C PRO A 27 -2.72 11.60 -8.24
N VAL A 28 -2.39 12.88 -8.47
CA VAL A 28 -1.00 13.35 -8.56
C VAL A 28 -0.35 13.30 -7.17
N GLU A 29 -0.99 13.90 -6.18
CA GLU A 29 -0.53 13.89 -4.78
C GLU A 29 -0.43 12.46 -4.23
N ALA A 30 -1.42 11.61 -4.53
CA ALA A 30 -1.43 10.22 -4.10
C ALA A 30 -0.18 9.47 -4.60
N MET A 31 0.17 9.63 -5.88
CA MET A 31 1.30 8.96 -6.48
C MET A 31 2.64 9.53 -6.03
N GLU A 32 2.72 10.85 -5.80
CA GLU A 32 3.91 11.50 -5.24
C GLU A 32 4.17 11.03 -3.80
N GLN A 33 3.13 11.01 -2.96
CA GLN A 33 3.22 10.53 -1.58
C GLN A 33 3.59 9.04 -1.53
N LEU A 34 2.95 8.21 -2.36
CA LEU A 34 3.28 6.79 -2.46
C LEU A 34 4.74 6.58 -2.86
N SER A 35 5.20 7.24 -3.92
CA SER A 35 6.57 7.10 -4.43
C SER A 35 7.61 7.59 -3.43
N SER A 36 7.34 8.71 -2.74
CA SER A 36 8.21 9.24 -1.68
C SER A 36 8.30 8.29 -0.49
N THR A 37 7.19 7.65 -0.13
CA THR A 37 7.14 6.69 0.98
C THR A 37 7.84 5.38 0.64
N LEU A 38 7.61 4.83 -0.56
CA LEU A 38 8.26 3.59 -1.01
C LEU A 38 9.79 3.69 -1.00
N LYS A 39 10.35 4.85 -1.35
CA LYS A 39 11.81 5.09 -1.31
C LYS A 39 12.43 4.94 0.08
N LYS A 40 11.64 5.02 1.15
CA LYS A 40 12.12 4.89 2.53
C LYS A 40 12.29 3.43 2.96
N PHE A 41 11.79 2.48 2.17
CA PHE A 41 11.82 1.06 2.48
C PHE A 41 12.65 0.30 1.45
N PRO A 42 13.46 -0.67 1.88
CA PRO A 42 14.27 -1.47 0.97
C PRO A 42 13.44 -2.52 0.19
N SER A 43 12.23 -2.85 0.67
CA SER A 43 11.35 -3.82 0.01
C SER A 43 9.87 -3.49 0.19
N ASN A 44 9.03 -3.96 -0.76
CA ASN A 44 7.57 -3.84 -0.66
C ASN A 44 7.00 -4.60 0.54
N LYS A 45 7.67 -5.67 0.99
CA LYS A 45 7.26 -6.46 2.15
C LYS A 45 7.33 -5.60 3.42
N GLU A 46 8.48 -4.99 3.68
CA GLU A 46 8.69 -4.12 4.85
C GLU A 46 7.76 -2.90 4.84
N PHE A 47 7.55 -2.32 3.66
CA PHE A 47 6.59 -1.23 3.49
C PHE A 47 5.17 -1.65 3.88
N LEU A 48 4.68 -2.77 3.34
CA LEU A 48 3.32 -3.25 3.64
C LEU A 48 3.17 -3.69 5.10
N GLU A 49 4.19 -4.26 5.71
CA GLU A 49 4.21 -4.57 7.15
C GLU A 49 4.07 -3.30 7.99
N LYS A 50 4.72 -2.19 7.61
CA LYS A 50 4.54 -0.90 8.31
C LYS A 50 3.16 -0.30 8.10
N ILE A 51 2.60 -0.37 6.90
CA ILE A 51 1.24 0.12 6.65
C ILE A 51 0.23 -0.60 7.53
N ARG A 52 0.33 -1.93 7.64
CA ARG A 52 -0.54 -2.75 8.51
C ARG A 52 -0.36 -2.52 10.01
N ALA A 53 0.78 -1.97 10.42
CA ALA A 53 1.07 -1.70 11.83
C ALA A 53 0.59 -0.30 12.29
N ILE A 54 0.31 0.62 11.37
CA ILE A 54 0.00 2.03 11.66
C ILE A 54 -1.50 2.32 11.52
N LEU A 55 -2.18 1.65 10.57
CA LEU A 55 -3.61 1.81 10.25
C LEU A 55 -4.45 0.66 10.81
#